data_AF-A0AAE7SRE2-F1
#
_entry.id   AF-A0AAE7SRE2-F1
#
_cell.length_a   1.000
_cell.length_b   1.000
_cell.length_c   1.000
_cell.angle_alpha   90.00
_cell.angle_beta   90.00
_cell.angle_gamma   90.00
#
_symmetry.space_group_name_H-M   'P 1'
#
loop_
_entity.id
_entity.type
_entity.pdbx_description
1 polymer ?
#
loop_
_entity_poly.entity_id
_entity_poly.type
_entity_poly.pdbx_seq_one_letter_code
_entity_poly.pdbx_strand_id
1 'polypeptide(L)'
;MKLHHSIFLVLPLLVYSSLSLASPDCAIKEQKLREQLDYATRYGNVHRVEGLNRALANVQTYCHGSYQGRYNRYDYAPAAQPFEFDRQYQIAKKQRKVEKRKQELYEAQLKGKPSKIAKRQRKLAEAEFELKQVQAWGG
;
A
#
# COMPACT_ATOMS: atom_id res chain seq x y z
N MET A 1 -64.46 34.97 -29.76
CA MET A 1 -64.02 33.61 -30.16
C MET A 1 -62.71 33.71 -30.94
N LYS A 2 -61.83 32.70 -30.76
CA LYS A 2 -60.60 32.33 -31.50
C LYS A 2 -59.25 32.60 -30.78
N LEU A 3 -58.95 31.66 -29.87
CA LEU A 3 -57.70 30.87 -29.73
C LEU A 3 -56.86 30.79 -31.03
N HIS A 4 -55.53 30.62 -31.07
CA HIS A 4 -54.46 30.43 -30.09
C HIS A 4 -53.10 30.45 -30.86
N HIS A 5 -52.00 30.46 -30.10
CA HIS A 5 -50.66 29.89 -30.38
C HIS A 5 -49.70 30.68 -31.27
N SER A 6 -48.65 31.23 -30.66
CA SER A 6 -47.26 30.83 -30.94
C SER A 6 -46.30 31.52 -29.96
N ILE A 7 -46.24 31.00 -28.74
CA ILE A 7 -45.13 31.27 -27.82
C ILE A 7 -43.99 30.36 -28.28
N PHE A 8 -43.11 30.87 -29.16
CA PHE A 8 -41.85 30.20 -29.47
C PHE A 8 -40.89 30.44 -28.29
N LEU A 9 -40.86 29.45 -27.39
CA LEU A 9 -39.90 29.31 -26.30
C LEU A 9 -38.48 29.21 -26.88
N VAL A 10 -37.70 30.28 -26.77
CA VAL A 10 -36.24 30.24 -26.95
C VAL A 10 -35.66 29.60 -25.69
N LEU A 11 -35.31 28.31 -25.77
CA LEU A 11 -34.66 27.58 -24.69
C LEU A 11 -33.14 27.69 -24.87
N PRO A 12 -32.40 28.46 -24.05
CA PRO A 12 -30.95 28.48 -24.12
C PRO A 12 -30.40 27.14 -23.60
N LEU A 13 -29.50 26.53 -24.38
CA LEU A 13 -28.70 25.38 -23.99
C LEU A 13 -27.77 25.74 -22.83
N LEU A 14 -28.20 25.47 -21.60
CA LEU A 14 -27.31 25.42 -20.46
C LEU A 14 -26.66 24.03 -20.39
N VAL A 15 -25.47 23.93 -20.99
CA VAL A 15 -24.57 22.80 -20.80
C VAL A 15 -24.00 22.91 -19.38
N TYR A 16 -24.64 22.24 -18.41
CA TYR A 16 -24.06 22.09 -17.08
C TYR A 16 -22.94 21.05 -17.16
N SER A 17 -21.70 21.53 -17.18
CA SER A 17 -20.53 20.70 -16.91
C SER A 17 -20.58 20.28 -15.44
N SER A 18 -20.94 19.03 -15.17
CA SER A 18 -20.84 18.47 -13.82
C SER A 18 -19.36 18.47 -13.40
N LEU A 19 -18.97 19.38 -12.49
CA LEU A 19 -17.73 19.20 -11.73
C LEU A 19 -17.93 17.98 -10.82
N SER A 20 -17.37 16.84 -11.22
CA SER A 20 -17.23 15.69 -10.35
C SER A 20 -16.23 16.01 -9.23
N LEU A 21 -16.71 16.59 -8.13
CA LEU A 21 -15.98 16.64 -6.87
C LEU A 21 -15.96 15.23 -6.26
N ALA A 22 -15.11 14.35 -6.79
CA ALA A 22 -14.77 13.12 -6.10
C ALA A 22 -13.95 13.48 -4.85
N SER A 23 -14.41 13.08 -3.64
CA SER A 23 -13.60 12.50 -2.55
C SER A 23 -13.98 12.78 -1.07
N PRO A 24 -15.26 12.99 -0.65
CA PRO A 24 -15.58 12.95 0.79
C PRO A 24 -15.21 11.59 1.43
N ASP A 25 -15.27 10.49 0.67
CA ASP A 25 -14.97 9.15 1.18
C ASP A 25 -13.48 8.88 1.44
N CYS A 26 -12.56 9.59 0.76
CA CYS A 26 -11.13 9.34 0.93
C CYS A 26 -10.55 10.02 2.15
N ALA A 27 -10.97 11.24 2.46
CA ALA A 27 -10.57 11.92 3.69
C ALA A 27 -11.01 11.10 4.91
N ILE A 28 -12.24 10.56 4.88
CA ILE A 28 -12.76 9.67 5.93
C ILE A 28 -11.95 8.37 5.99
N LYS A 29 -11.58 7.79 4.84
CA LYS A 29 -10.77 6.57 4.77
C LYS A 29 -9.37 6.78 5.34
N GLU A 30 -8.73 7.90 5.01
CA GLU A 30 -7.43 8.26 5.55
C GLU A 30 -7.49 8.45 7.07
N GLN A 31 -8.49 9.17 7.57
CA GLN A 31 -8.69 9.36 9.01
C GLN A 31 -8.82 8.03 9.75
N LYS A 32 -9.67 7.11 9.27
CA LYS A 32 -9.86 5.78 9.89
C LYS A 32 -8.56 4.95 9.88
N LEU A 33 -7.76 5.05 8.83
CA LEU A 33 -6.46 4.38 8.77
C LEU A 33 -5.47 4.96 9.78
N ARG A 34 -5.45 6.28 9.96
CA ARG A 34 -4.62 6.97 10.98
C ARG A 34 -5.02 6.58 12.40
N GLU A 35 -6.32 6.50 12.69
CA GLU A 35 -6.83 6.04 14.00
C GLU A 35 -6.37 4.61 14.32
N GLN A 36 -6.47 3.69 13.34
CA GLN A 36 -6.00 2.33 13.52
C GLN A 36 -4.47 2.26 13.65
N LEU A 37 -3.74 3.16 12.99
CA LEU A 37 -2.28 3.24 13.06
C LEU A 37 -1.85 3.72 14.45
N ASP A 38 -2.51 4.73 15.02
CA ASP A 38 -2.25 5.17 16.40
C ASP A 38 -2.46 4.01 17.38
N TYR A 39 -3.60 3.32 17.27
CA TYR A 39 -3.88 2.15 18.09
C TYR A 39 -2.79 1.07 17.94
N ALA A 40 -2.48 0.66 16.70
CA ALA A 40 -1.50 -0.39 16.46
C ALA A 40 -0.08 -0.01 16.95
N THR A 41 0.27 1.28 16.86
CA THR A 41 1.54 1.83 17.36
C THR A 41 1.58 1.79 18.89
N ARG A 42 0.51 2.26 19.55
CA ARG A 42 0.39 2.29 21.02
C ARG A 42 0.54 0.90 21.65
N TYR A 43 -0.02 -0.12 21.00
CA TYR A 43 0.01 -1.51 21.50
C TYR A 43 1.13 -2.36 20.89
N GLY A 44 2.09 -1.76 20.17
CA GLY A 44 3.28 -2.45 19.68
C GLY A 44 3.04 -3.52 18.61
N ASN A 45 1.93 -3.44 17.87
CA ASN A 45 1.61 -4.43 16.82
C ASN A 45 2.32 -4.10 15.51
N VAL A 46 3.61 -4.41 15.45
CA VAL A 46 4.53 -4.05 14.34
C VAL A 46 4.00 -4.50 12.97
N HIS A 47 3.45 -5.71 12.86
CA HIS A 47 2.91 -6.21 11.60
C HIS A 47 1.67 -5.44 11.14
N ARG A 48 0.81 -5.04 12.08
CA ARG A 48 -0.38 -4.25 11.76
C ARG A 48 -0.02 -2.80 11.41
N VAL A 49 0.95 -2.20 12.11
CA VAL A 49 1.51 -0.88 11.78
C VAL A 49 2.03 -0.87 10.35
N GLU A 50 2.78 -1.90 9.96
CA GLU A 50 3.33 -2.04 8.62
C GLU A 50 2.25 -2.12 7.53
N GLY A 51 1.20 -2.91 7.75
CA GLY A 51 0.05 -2.98 6.83
C GLY A 51 -0.75 -1.68 6.73
N LEU A 52 -0.93 -0.97 7.85
CA LEU A 52 -1.66 0.29 7.91
C LEU A 52 -0.91 1.44 7.22
N ASN A 53 0.41 1.51 7.38
CA ASN A 53 1.24 2.48 6.65
C ASN A 53 1.15 2.28 5.13
N ARG A 54 1.14 1.03 4.66
CA ARG A 54 0.95 0.72 3.24
C ARG A 54 -0.44 1.15 2.75
N ALA A 55 -1.49 0.87 3.53
CA ALA A 55 -2.85 1.28 3.21
C ALA A 55 -3.00 2.82 3.16
N LEU A 56 -2.34 3.53 4.09
CA LEU A 56 -2.33 4.99 4.13
C LEU A 56 -1.66 5.57 2.87
N ALA A 57 -0.49 5.06 2.52
CA ALA A 57 0.21 5.44 1.29
C ALA A 57 -0.66 5.21 0.05
N ASN A 58 -1.33 4.05 -0.05
CA ASN A 58 -2.23 3.78 -1.16
C ASN A 58 -3.41 4.75 -1.24
N VAL A 59 -3.98 5.17 -0.11
CA VAL A 59 -5.07 6.16 -0.10
C VAL A 59 -4.56 7.54 -0.53
N GLN A 60 -3.41 7.97 -0.03
CA GLN A 60 -2.80 9.26 -0.38
C GLN A 60 -2.35 9.31 -1.84
N THR A 61 -1.87 8.19 -2.39
CA THR A 61 -1.40 8.10 -3.77
C THR A 61 -2.54 7.92 -4.77
N TYR A 62 -3.51 7.05 -4.49
CA TYR A 62 -4.49 6.59 -5.48
C TYR A 62 -5.91 7.08 -5.26
N CYS A 63 -6.17 7.88 -4.23
CA CYS A 63 -7.45 8.54 -4.15
C CYS A 63 -7.54 9.67 -5.20
N HIS A 64 -7.89 9.27 -6.41
CA HIS A 64 -8.29 10.13 -7.51
C HIS A 64 -9.35 9.35 -8.33
N GLY A 65 -10.63 9.74 -8.21
CA GLY A 65 -11.74 9.07 -8.91
C GLY A 65 -12.34 7.84 -8.20
N SER A 66 -13.40 7.28 -8.81
CA SER A 66 -14.41 6.38 -8.22
C SER A 66 -13.87 5.02 -7.72
N TYR A 67 -13.34 4.99 -6.50
CA TYR A 67 -13.17 3.74 -5.77
C TYR A 67 -14.50 3.33 -5.11
N GLN A 68 -15.29 2.49 -5.81
CA GLN A 68 -16.56 1.93 -5.32
C GLN A 68 -16.38 0.56 -4.62
N GLY A 69 -15.38 0.42 -3.75
CA GLY A 69 -15.18 -0.81 -2.99
C GLY A 69 -16.04 -0.84 -1.73
N ARG A 70 -17.04 -1.74 -1.65
CA ARG A 70 -17.70 -2.07 -0.38
C ARG A 70 -16.73 -2.76 0.56
N TYR A 71 -16.77 -2.37 1.82
CA TYR A 71 -15.87 -2.80 2.88
C TYR A 71 -16.16 -4.26 3.29
N ASN A 72 -15.22 -5.19 3.07
CA ASN A 72 -15.11 -6.41 3.86
C ASN A 72 -13.66 -6.63 4.32
N ARG A 73 -13.51 -7.17 5.54
CA ARG A 73 -12.25 -7.30 6.31
C ARG A 73 -11.17 -8.18 5.64
N TYR A 74 -11.43 -8.75 4.46
CA TYR A 74 -10.56 -9.67 3.72
C TYR A 74 -10.26 -9.25 2.27
N ASP A 75 -10.68 -8.07 1.83
CA ASP A 75 -10.50 -7.68 0.42
C ASP A 75 -9.12 -7.06 0.19
N TYR A 76 -8.16 -7.94 -0.08
CA TYR A 76 -6.91 -7.60 -0.77
C TYR A 76 -7.27 -7.20 -2.21
N ALA A 77 -7.40 -5.89 -2.46
CA ALA A 77 -7.42 -5.38 -3.83
C ALA A 77 -6.00 -5.50 -4.39
N PRO A 78 -5.74 -6.34 -5.42
CA PRO A 78 -4.45 -6.31 -6.08
C PRO A 78 -4.30 -4.93 -6.72
N ALA A 79 -3.32 -4.15 -6.26
CA ALA A 79 -2.88 -2.98 -6.99
C ALA A 79 -2.60 -3.42 -8.43
N ALA A 80 -3.34 -2.88 -9.38
CA ALA A 80 -3.24 -3.24 -10.79
C ALA A 80 -1.94 -2.74 -11.45
N GLN A 81 -0.93 -2.33 -10.68
CA GLN A 81 0.35 -1.82 -11.13
C GLN A 81 1.42 -2.12 -10.06
N PRO A 82 2.57 -2.73 -10.39
CA PRO A 82 3.71 -2.81 -9.48
C PRO A 82 4.26 -1.40 -9.23
N PHE A 83 3.93 -0.81 -8.09
CA PHE A 83 4.34 0.55 -7.74
C PHE A 83 5.76 0.55 -7.15
N GLU A 84 6.58 1.53 -7.53
CA GLU A 84 7.97 1.67 -7.07
C GLU A 84 8.10 1.70 -5.54
N PHE A 85 7.09 2.22 -4.83
CA PHE A 85 7.03 2.20 -3.37
C PHE A 85 6.97 0.78 -2.79
N ASP A 86 6.19 -0.14 -3.39
CA ASP A 86 6.14 -1.53 -2.91
C ASP A 86 7.48 -2.21 -3.16
N ARG A 87 8.14 -1.93 -4.29
CA ARG A 87 9.50 -2.40 -4.58
C ARG A 87 10.51 -1.89 -3.54
N GLN A 88 10.58 -0.58 -3.31
CA GLN A 88 11.51 0.02 -2.34
C GLN A 88 11.28 -0.54 -0.93
N TYR A 89 10.02 -0.66 -0.54
CA TYR A 89 9.65 -1.28 0.73
C TYR A 89 10.11 -2.76 0.81
N GLN A 90 9.93 -3.54 -0.25
CA GLN A 90 10.38 -4.94 -0.30
C GLN A 90 11.91 -5.05 -0.27
N ILE A 91 12.63 -4.17 -0.96
CA ILE A 91 14.10 -4.07 -0.89
C ILE A 91 14.53 -3.80 0.56
N ALA A 92 13.96 -2.78 1.22
CA ALA A 92 14.28 -2.42 2.59
C ALA A 92 13.98 -3.57 3.58
N LYS A 93 12.88 -4.31 3.37
CA LYS A 93 12.54 -5.50 4.15
C LYS A 93 13.56 -6.62 3.96
N LYS A 94 14.00 -6.90 2.73
CA LYS A 94 15.00 -7.93 2.43
C LYS A 94 16.39 -7.54 2.95
N GLN A 95 16.78 -6.26 2.87
CA GLN A 95 18.01 -5.74 3.48
C GLN A 95 18.03 -5.96 5.01
N ARG A 96 16.93 -5.63 5.71
CA ARG A 96 16.80 -5.91 7.15
C ARG A 96 16.91 -7.41 7.46
N LYS A 97 16.37 -8.28 6.60
CA LYS A 97 16.50 -9.75 6.74
C LYS A 97 17.96 -10.19 6.60
N VAL A 98 18.71 -9.68 5.61
CA VAL A 98 20.14 -9.96 5.44
C VAL A 98 20.91 -9.57 6.69
N GLU A 99 20.67 -8.38 7.22
CA GLU A 99 21.43 -7.88 8.37
C GLU A 99 21.17 -8.68 9.64
N LYS A 100 19.91 -9.05 9.89
CA LYS A 100 19.57 -9.99 10.95
C LYS A 100 20.26 -11.34 10.79
N ARG A 101 20.38 -11.86 9.57
CA ARG A 101 21.05 -13.15 9.30
C ARG A 101 22.56 -13.07 9.51
N LYS A 102 23.20 -11.94 9.20
CA LYS A 102 24.62 -11.70 9.51
C LYS A 102 24.87 -11.69 11.01
N GLN A 103 24.03 -10.99 11.79
CA GLN A 103 24.10 -11.00 13.25
C GLN A 103 23.94 -12.42 13.83
N GLU A 104 22.93 -13.17 13.36
CA GLU A 104 22.72 -14.56 13.79
C GLU A 104 23.90 -15.49 13.44
N LEU A 105 24.58 -15.24 12.31
CA LEU A 105 25.78 -15.97 11.91
C LEU A 105 26.96 -15.63 12.83
N TYR A 106 27.19 -14.34 13.09
CA TYR A 106 28.24 -13.88 14.00
C TYR A 106 28.08 -14.49 15.41
N GLU A 107 26.87 -14.45 15.97
CA GLU A 107 26.60 -15.11 17.26
C GLU A 107 26.85 -16.62 17.22
N ALA A 108 26.55 -17.28 16.10
CA ALA A 108 26.80 -18.71 15.95
C ALA A 108 28.30 -19.04 15.86
N GLN A 109 29.08 -18.15 15.24
CA GLN A 109 30.54 -18.25 15.19
C GLN A 109 31.15 -18.11 16.59
N LEU A 110 30.70 -17.13 17.39
CA LEU A 110 31.13 -16.98 18.79
C LEU A 110 30.83 -18.22 19.64
N LYS A 111 29.68 -18.86 19.40
CA LYS A 111 29.25 -20.08 20.13
C LYS A 111 29.95 -21.35 19.63
N GLY A 112 30.69 -21.29 18.52
CA GLY A 112 31.54 -22.38 18.03
C GLY A 112 30.84 -23.67 17.62
N LYS A 113 29.52 -23.67 17.34
CA LYS A 113 28.78 -24.90 16.96
C LYS A 113 28.76 -25.08 15.43
N PRO A 114 29.53 -26.02 14.83
CA PRO A 114 29.72 -26.07 13.37
C PRO A 114 28.42 -26.27 12.59
N SER A 115 27.54 -27.15 13.08
CA SER A 115 26.23 -27.39 12.47
C SER A 115 25.31 -26.16 12.49
N LYS A 116 25.40 -25.33 13.53
CA LYS A 116 24.63 -24.08 13.62
C LYS A 116 25.22 -23.02 12.70
N ILE A 117 26.54 -22.90 12.63
CA ILE A 117 27.25 -21.99 11.71
C ILE A 117 26.85 -22.30 10.27
N ALA A 118 26.96 -23.56 9.84
CA ALA A 118 26.58 -23.99 8.49
C ALA A 118 25.10 -23.67 8.19
N LYS A 119 24.19 -23.89 9.15
CA LYS A 119 22.77 -23.54 8.99
C LYS A 119 22.55 -22.03 8.84
N ARG A 120 23.29 -21.18 9.58
CA ARG A 120 23.16 -19.72 9.49
C ARG A 120 23.77 -19.17 8.20
N GLN A 121 24.89 -19.73 7.73
CA GLN A 121 25.46 -19.40 6.41
C GLN A 121 24.48 -19.65 5.28
N ARG A 122 23.82 -20.83 5.25
CA ARG A 122 22.79 -21.12 4.24
C ARG A 122 21.64 -20.12 4.26
N LYS A 123 21.15 -19.77 5.45
CA LYS A 123 20.07 -18.79 5.62
C LYS A 123 20.47 -17.36 5.24
N LEU A 124 21.75 -17.00 5.41
CA LEU A 124 22.28 -15.72 4.95
C LEU A 124 22.32 -15.70 3.42
N ALA A 125 22.88 -16.74 2.79
CA ALA A 125 22.91 -16.87 1.34
C ALA A 125 21.51 -16.82 0.70
N GLU A 126 20.53 -17.49 1.31
CA GLU A 126 19.12 -17.43 0.89
C GLU A 126 18.56 -16.00 0.98
N ALA A 127 18.83 -15.28 2.07
CA ALA A 127 18.35 -13.90 2.23
C ALA A 127 19.01 -12.93 1.24
N GLU A 128 20.31 -13.11 0.95
CA GLU A 128 21.04 -12.33 -0.06
C GLU A 128 20.52 -12.62 -1.48
N PHE A 129 20.21 -13.88 -1.78
CA PHE A 129 19.61 -14.27 -3.06
C PHE A 129 18.21 -13.65 -3.25
N GLU A 130 17.35 -13.70 -2.24
CA GLU A 130 16.04 -13.05 -2.27
C GLU A 130 16.14 -11.52 -2.44
N LEU A 131 17.13 -10.88 -1.80
CA LEU A 131 17.37 -9.44 -1.99
C LEU A 131 17.76 -9.14 -3.43
N LYS A 132 18.68 -9.91 -4.01
CA LYS A 132 19.11 -9.76 -5.42
C LYS A 132 17.94 -9.90 -6.39
N GLN A 133 17.05 -10.86 -6.18
CA GLN A 133 15.87 -11.02 -7.06
C GLN A 133 14.98 -9.78 -7.07
N VAL A 134 14.71 -9.20 -5.91
CA VAL A 134 13.85 -8.00 -5.80
C VAL A 134 14.53 -6.77 -6.39
N GLN A 135 15.86 -6.68 -6.29
CA GLN A 135 16.65 -5.61 -6.91
C GLN A 135 16.75 -5.75 -8.44
N ALA A 136 16.76 -6.98 -8.96
CA ALA A 136 16.92 -7.28 -10.39
C ALA A 136 15.59 -7.27 -11.17
N TRP A 137 14.46 -7.54 -10.52
CA TRP A 137 13.17 -7.22 -11.11
C TRP A 137 13.15 -5.72 -11.41
N GLY A 138 12.98 -5.25 -12.65
CA GLY A 138 12.94 -3.81 -12.96
C GLY A 138 14.07 -3.25 -13.82
N GLY A 139 14.95 -4.12 -14.36
CA GLY A 139 15.68 -3.84 -15.60
C GLY A 139 14.89 -4.29 -16.82
#